data_AF-A0A838R0G0-F1
#
_entry.id   AF-A0A838R0G0-F1
#
_cell.length_a   1.000
_cell.length_b   1.000
_cell.length_c   1.000
_cell.angle_alpha   90.00
_cell.angle_beta   90.00
_cell.angle_gamma   90.00
#
_symmetry.space_group_name_H-M   'P 1'
#
loop_
_entity.id
_entity.type
_entity.pdbx_description
1 polymer ?
#
loop_
_entity_poly.entity_id
_entity_poly.type
_entity_poly.pdbx_seq_one_letter_code
_entity_poly.pdbx_strand_id
1 'polypeptide(L)'
;FIAIKPSIARWKLAEEIQAANRLIAADCEKDETLQFVDVWPKMLGEDGKPRPELLRDDKLHMTDAGYAAWTELLSPRLDPAAKKSNHDDTTGTTTEK
;
A
#
# COMPACT_ATOMS: atom_id res chain seq x y z
N PHE A 1 0.71 1.79 -6.51
CA PHE A 1 0.25 2.98 -5.77
C PHE A 1 0.23 2.69 -4.28
N ILE A 2 0.69 3.64 -3.45
CA ILE A 2 0.57 3.55 -1.99
C ILE A 2 -0.65 4.37 -1.57
N ALA A 3 -1.57 3.78 -0.80
CA ALA A 3 -2.79 4.48 -0.38
C ALA A 3 -2.48 5.85 0.22
N ILE A 4 -3.34 6.83 -0.06
CA ILE A 4 -3.30 8.13 0.59
C ILE A 4 -3.54 7.89 2.09
N LYS A 5 -2.53 8.19 2.90
CA LYS A 5 -2.59 7.95 4.34
C LYS A 5 -3.54 8.90 5.07
N PRO A 6 -4.08 8.45 6.21
CA PRO A 6 -4.70 9.37 7.14
C PRO A 6 -3.65 10.27 7.79
N SER A 7 -4.07 11.46 8.23
CA SER A 7 -3.29 12.32 9.10
C SER A 7 -4.23 13.17 9.94
N ILE A 8 -3.82 13.55 11.14
CA ILE A 8 -4.62 14.41 12.02
C ILE A 8 -4.90 15.76 11.33
N ALA A 9 -3.89 16.35 10.68
CA ALA A 9 -4.04 17.62 9.95
C ALA A 9 -5.07 17.58 8.81
N ARG A 10 -5.40 16.39 8.28
CA ARG A 10 -6.35 16.20 7.17
C ARG A 10 -7.49 15.27 7.52
N TRP A 11 -7.75 15.02 8.80
CA TRP A 11 -8.74 14.03 9.21
C TRP A 11 -10.16 14.35 8.76
N LYS A 12 -10.47 15.64 8.60
CA LYS A 12 -11.75 16.10 8.02
C LYS A 12 -12.01 15.60 6.59
N LEU A 13 -10.99 15.10 5.88
CA LEU A 13 -11.08 14.56 4.52
C LEU A 13 -11.06 13.01 4.51
N ALA A 14 -11.21 12.37 5.67
CA ALA A 14 -10.98 10.93 5.80
C ALA A 14 -11.91 10.09 4.91
N GLU A 15 -13.15 10.52 4.74
CA GLU A 15 -14.13 9.83 3.91
C GLU A 15 -13.78 9.95 2.42
N GLU A 16 -13.43 11.15 1.96
CA GLU A 16 -13.02 11.41 0.59
C GLU A 16 -11.71 10.71 0.25
N ILE A 17 -10.76 10.71 1.20
CA ILE A 17 -9.49 9.99 1.03
C ILE A 17 -9.75 8.48 0.90
N GLN A 18 -10.59 7.89 1.74
CA GLN A 18 -10.92 6.47 1.63
C GLN A 18 -11.68 6.16 0.34
N ALA A 19 -12.57 7.04 -0.11
CA ALA A 19 -13.24 6.90 -1.40
C ALA A 19 -12.23 6.92 -2.56
N ALA A 20 -11.28 7.86 -2.56
CA ALA A 20 -10.21 7.93 -3.54
C ALA A 20 -9.33 6.68 -3.50
N ASN A 21 -8.95 6.20 -2.31
CA ASN A 21 -8.17 4.98 -2.15
C ASN A 21 -8.89 3.75 -2.74
N ARG A 22 -10.21 3.62 -2.53
CA ARG A 22 -11.00 2.53 -3.14
C ARG A 22 -11.01 2.61 -4.66
N LEU A 23 -11.18 3.80 -5.24
CA LEU A 23 -11.15 3.99 -6.69
C LEU A 23 -9.78 3.66 -7.27
N ILE A 24 -8.70 4.11 -6.62
CA ILE A 24 -7.32 3.85 -7.07
C ILE A 24 -6.98 2.36 -6.95
N ALA A 25 -7.44 1.69 -5.89
CA ALA A 25 -7.28 0.24 -5.75
C ALA A 25 -7.96 -0.51 -6.91
N ALA A 26 -9.22 -0.18 -7.21
CA ALA A 26 -9.96 -0.77 -8.31
C ALA A 26 -9.34 -0.47 -9.69
N ASP A 27 -8.69 0.68 -9.87
CA ASP A 27 -7.95 0.98 -11.09
C ASP A 27 -6.63 0.19 -11.19
N CYS A 28 -5.92 0.02 -10.08
CA CYS A 28 -4.71 -0.81 -10.05
C CYS A 28 -5.01 -2.28 -10.36
N GLU A 29 -6.19 -2.79 -9.96
CA GLU A 29 -6.60 -4.17 -10.24
C GLU A 29 -6.81 -4.47 -11.74
N LYS A 30 -6.92 -3.44 -12.59
CA LYS A 30 -7.10 -3.60 -14.04
C LYS A 30 -5.80 -3.84 -14.79
N ASP A 31 -4.65 -3.65 -14.15
CA ASP A 31 -3.32 -3.75 -14.76
C ASP A 31 -2.40 -4.57 -13.86
N GLU A 32 -1.99 -5.74 -14.33
CA GLU A 32 -1.13 -6.68 -13.58
C GLU A 32 0.26 -6.11 -13.24
N THR A 33 0.68 -5.04 -13.93
CA THR A 33 1.94 -4.34 -13.63
C THR A 33 1.80 -3.35 -12.47
N LEU A 34 0.57 -3.06 -12.04
CA LEU A 34 0.26 -2.18 -10.93
C LEU A 34 -0.08 -2.99 -9.67
N GLN A 35 0.30 -2.42 -8.53
CA GLN A 35 -0.08 -2.94 -7.21
C GLN A 35 -0.56 -1.79 -6.34
N PHE A 36 -1.68 -1.97 -5.66
CA PHE A 36 -2.13 -1.08 -4.60
C PHE A 36 -1.66 -1.60 -3.24
N VAL A 37 -1.08 -0.73 -2.41
CA VAL A 37 -0.67 -1.06 -1.04
C VAL A 37 -1.47 -0.20 -0.08
N ASP A 38 -2.39 -0.85 0.64
CA ASP A 38 -3.17 -0.19 1.66
C ASP A 38 -2.36 0.00 2.95
N VAL A 39 -2.03 1.25 3.26
CA VAL A 39 -1.35 1.65 4.49
C VAL A 39 -2.32 2.21 5.54
N TRP A 40 -3.59 2.40 5.18
CA TRP A 40 -4.58 3.08 6.03
C TRP A 40 -4.75 2.39 7.39
N PRO A 41 -4.98 1.06 7.48
CA PRO A 41 -5.20 0.40 8.77
C PRO A 41 -3.99 0.49 9.69
N LYS A 42 -2.77 0.40 9.12
CA LYS A 42 -1.51 0.46 9.89
C LYS A 42 -1.27 1.85 10.50
N MET A 43 -1.95 2.88 9.98
CA MET A 43 -1.84 4.26 10.44
C MET A 43 -2.90 4.64 11.49
N LEU A 44 -3.86 3.76 11.79
CA LEU A 44 -4.90 4.00 12.78
C LEU A 44 -4.56 3.38 14.13
N GLY A 45 -5.01 4.03 15.20
CA GLY A 45 -5.03 3.47 16.55
C GLY A 45 -6.28 2.61 16.79
N GLU A 46 -6.38 2.05 17.98
CA GLU A 46 -7.56 1.27 18.41
C GLU A 46 -8.86 2.09 18.41
N ASP A 47 -8.75 3.42 18.52
CA ASP A 47 -9.86 4.36 18.46
C ASP A 47 -10.31 4.72 17.03
N GLY A 48 -9.68 4.10 16.01
CA GLY A 48 -9.97 4.36 14.61
C GLY A 48 -9.47 5.71 14.09
N LYS A 49 -8.62 6.42 14.84
CA LYS A 49 -8.04 7.71 14.45
C LYS A 49 -6.56 7.60 14.09
N PRO A 50 -5.98 8.57 13.37
CA PRO A 50 -4.57 8.50 13.00
C PRO A 50 -3.68 8.50 14.25
N ARG A 51 -2.73 7.56 14.32
CA ARG A 51 -1.78 7.45 15.43
C ARG A 51 -0.87 8.68 15.50
N PRO A 52 -0.90 9.49 16.57
CA PRO A 52 -0.13 10.73 16.65
C PRO A 52 1.38 10.52 16.57
N GLU A 53 1.89 9.42 17.13
CA GLU A 53 3.33 9.10 17.18
C GLU A 53 3.93 8.73 15.82
N LEU A 54 3.08 8.43 14.83
CA LEU A 54 3.52 8.22 13.44
C LEU A 54 3.66 9.51 12.63
N LEU A 55 3.24 10.64 13.19
CA LEU A 55 3.17 11.93 12.51
C LEU A 55 4.09 12.95 13.20
N ARG A 56 4.75 13.78 12.42
CA ARG A 56 5.56 14.90 12.90
C ARG A 56 4.68 15.94 13.60
N ASP A 57 5.31 16.99 14.14
CA ASP A 57 4.62 18.06 14.87
C ASP A 57 3.55 18.77 14.03
N ASP A 58 3.74 18.82 12.72
CA ASP A 58 2.75 19.35 11.76
C ASP A 58 1.51 18.46 11.56
N LYS A 59 1.48 17.29 12.21
CA LYS A 59 0.37 16.34 12.17
C LYS A 59 0.02 15.87 10.75
N LEU A 60 0.98 15.98 9.83
CA LEU A 60 0.85 15.67 8.42
C LEU A 60 1.96 14.73 7.94
N HIS A 61 3.22 15.09 8.10
CA HIS A 61 4.34 14.29 7.59
C HIS A 61 4.69 13.14 8.53
N MET A 62 5.28 12.08 8.00
CA MET A 62 5.60 10.88 8.77
C MET A 62 6.85 11.08 9.64
N THR A 63 6.85 10.45 10.82
CA THR A 63 8.07 10.19 11.62
C THR A 63 8.79 8.95 11.10
N ASP A 64 9.96 8.65 11.65
CA ASP A 64 10.70 7.42 11.35
C ASP A 64 9.90 6.18 11.72
N ALA A 65 9.21 6.19 12.87
CA ALA A 65 8.28 5.13 13.25
C ALA A 65 7.14 4.97 12.24
N GLY A 66 6.67 6.08 11.67
CA GLY A 66 5.67 6.07 10.60
C GLY A 66 6.18 5.38 9.35
N TYR A 67 7.38 5.74 8.90
CA TYR A 67 8.00 5.08 7.75
C TYR A 67 8.30 3.61 8.03
N ALA A 68 8.73 3.24 9.24
CA ALA A 68 8.93 1.84 9.61
C ALA A 68 7.63 1.02 9.45
N ALA A 69 6.49 1.57 9.88
CA ALA A 69 5.20 0.91 9.72
C ALA A 69 4.82 0.68 8.25
N TRP A 70 5.18 1.61 7.35
CA TRP A 70 5.01 1.42 5.91
C TRP A 70 5.98 0.41 5.33
N THR A 71 7.24 0.46 5.75
CA THR A 71 8.31 -0.43 5.28
C THR A 71 7.94 -1.89 5.50
N GLU A 72 7.31 -2.24 6.63
CA GLU A 72 6.79 -3.60 6.87
C GLU A 72 5.82 -4.07 5.77
N LEU A 73 5.00 -3.17 5.21
CA LEU A 73 4.01 -3.49 4.16
C LEU A 73 4.63 -3.47 2.76
N LEU A 74 5.64 -2.64 2.54
CA LEU A 74 6.24 -2.39 1.24
C LEU A 74 7.40 -3.33 0.92
N SER A 75 8.24 -3.67 1.89
CA SER A 75 9.46 -4.45 1.66
C SER A 75 9.23 -5.77 0.92
N PRO A 76 8.23 -6.60 1.27
CA PRO A 76 7.99 -7.86 0.56
C PRO A 76 7.63 -7.70 -0.92
N ARG A 77 7.17 -6.50 -1.32
CA ARG A 77 6.68 -6.20 -2.68
C ARG A 77 7.78 -5.64 -3.58
N LEU A 78 8.84 -5.13 -2.96
CA LEU A 78 9.99 -4.53 -3.65
C LEU A 78 11.14 -5.52 -3.79
N ASP A 79 11.11 -6.65 -3.08
CA ASP A 79 12.12 -7.69 -3.18
C ASP A 79 12.07 -8.37 -4.57
N PRO A 80 13.15 -8.26 -5.38
CA PRO A 80 13.25 -8.94 -6.67
C PRO A 80 13.13 -10.46 -6.57
N ALA A 81 13.50 -11.07 -5.43
CA ALA A 81 13.39 -12.50 -5.19
C ALA A 81 11.94 -12.95 -5.00
N ALA A 82 11.06 -12.08 -4.49
CA ALA A 82 9.63 -12.35 -4.31
C ALA A 82 8.83 -12.31 -5.62
N LYS A 83 9.36 -11.70 -6.69
CA LYS A 83 8.69 -11.61 -8.00
C LYS A 83 8.75 -12.90 -8.83
N LYS A 84 9.54 -13.91 -8.43
CA LYS A 84 9.79 -15.11 -9.23
C LYS A 84 8.75 -16.24 -9.10
N SER A 85 7.70 -16.11 -8.28
CA SER A 85 6.80 -17.24 -8.00
C SER A 85 5.48 -17.25 -8.79
N ASN A 86 5.16 -16.22 -9.58
CA ASN A 86 3.86 -16.12 -10.26
C ASN A 86 3.95 -16.04 -11.79
N HIS A 87 5.09 -16.42 -12.37
CA HIS A 87 5.22 -16.55 -13.82
C HIS A 87 5.95 -17.84 -14.18
N ASP A 88 5.41 -18.97 -13.73
CA ASP A 88 5.73 -20.28 -14.28
C ASP A 88 4.50 -21.20 -14.14
N ASP A 89 3.72 -21.31 -15.23
CA ASP A 89 3.41 -22.61 -15.85
C ASP A 89 2.41 -22.43 -17.00
N THR A 90 2.89 -22.55 -18.24
CA THR A 90 2.41 -23.54 -19.22
C THR A 90 3.49 -23.72 -20.31
N THR A 91 4.48 -24.55 -19.96
CA THR A 91 5.09 -25.60 -20.78
C THR A 91 5.20 -25.41 -22.32
N GLY A 92 6.44 -25.32 -22.80
CA GLY A 92 7.13 -26.53 -23.28
C GLY A 92 6.76 -27.09 -24.66
N THR A 93 7.63 -26.82 -25.63
CA THR A 93 7.89 -27.49 -26.91
C THR A 93 7.87 -29.04 -26.87
N THR A 94 7.36 -29.70 -27.91
CA THR A 94 7.79 -31.03 -28.45
C THR A 94 7.27 -31.14 -29.90
N THR A 95 8.10 -30.90 -30.93
CA THR A 95 8.90 -31.84 -31.76
C THR A 95 8.14 -32.49 -32.93
N GLU A 96 8.77 -32.40 -34.11
CA GLU A 96 8.45 -32.96 -35.43
C GLU A 96 7.97 -34.43 -35.47
N LYS A 97 7.08 -34.71 -36.43
CA LYS A 97 7.28 -35.68 -37.52
C LYS A 97 6.46 -35.28 -38.75
#